data_AF-A0A1H4C3Q9-F1
#
_entry.id   AF-A0A1H4C3Q9-F1
#
_cell.length_a   1.000
_cell.length_b   1.000
_cell.length_c   1.000
_cell.angle_alpha   90.00
_cell.angle_beta   90.00
_cell.angle_gamma   90.00
#
_symmetry.space_group_name_H-M   'P 1'
#
loop_
_entity.id
_entity.type
_entity.pdbx_description
1 polymer ?
#
loop_
_entity_poly.entity_id
_entity_poly.type
_entity_poly.pdbx_seq_one_letter_code
_entity_poly.pdbx_strand_id
1 'polypeptide(L)' 'MTQSERWQMQYGQVMAFIATNHRRPSKYYAEERLLWHWLRRNIKLMSKGELPIERKEKFEALIALDEKYRRVNQFK' A
#
# COMPACT_ATOMS: atom_id res chain seq x y z
N MET A 1 -8.03 8.10 -17.83
CA MET A 1 -7.14 7.44 -16.84
C MET A 1 -7.27 5.94 -16.99
N THR A 2 -6.21 5.28 -17.42
CA THR A 2 -6.14 3.83 -17.58
C THR A 2 -6.04 3.13 -16.22
N GLN A 3 -6.28 1.82 -16.19
CA GLN A 3 -6.17 1.03 -14.96
C GLN A 3 -4.73 1.05 -14.38
N SER A 4 -3.71 1.11 -15.26
CA SER A 4 -2.31 1.20 -14.86
C SER A 4 -1.96 2.55 -14.25
N GLU A 5 -2.43 3.65 -14.84
CA GLU A 5 -2.23 5.00 -14.27
C GLU A 5 -2.89 5.11 -12.89
N ARG A 6 -4.11 4.59 -12.74
CA ARG A 6 -4.81 4.58 -11.43
C ARG A 6 -4.07 3.75 -10.39
N TRP A 7 -3.46 2.63 -10.79
CA TRP A 7 -2.66 1.81 -9.90
C TRP A 7 -1.40 2.55 -9.45
N GLN A 8 -0.70 3.20 -10.39
CA GLN A 8 0.51 3.96 -10.11
C GLN A 8 0.24 5.18 -9.21
N MET A 9 -0.89 5.86 -9.41
CA MET A 9 -1.30 6.97 -8.54
C MET A 9 -1.54 6.49 -7.10
N GLN A 10 -2.28 5.38 -6.92
CA GLN A 10 -2.52 4.84 -5.57
C GLN A 10 -1.24 4.30 -4.92
N TYR A 11 -0.36 3.66 -5.70
CA TYR A 11 0.97 3.27 -5.21
C TYR A 11 1.75 4.48 -4.68
N GLY A 12 1.79 5.58 -5.44
CA GLY A 12 2.42 6.83 -5.02
C GLY A 12 1.81 7.40 -3.75
N GLN A 13 0.49 7.39 -3.62
CA GLN A 13 -0.20 7.87 -2.42
C GLN A 13 0.15 7.05 -1.17
N VAL A 14 0.17 5.71 -1.27
CA VAL A 14 0.53 4.85 -0.13
C VAL A 14 2.01 5.01 0.23
N MET A 15 2.90 5.04 -0.76
CA MET A 15 4.33 5.28 -0.55
C MET A 15 4.58 6.61 0.17
N ALA A 16 3.97 7.69 -0.32
CA ALA A 16 4.08 9.01 0.28
C ALA A 16 3.53 9.02 1.70
N PHE A 17 2.40 8.37 1.95
CA PHE A 17 1.83 8.27 3.29
C PHE A 17 2.80 7.59 4.27
N ILE A 18 3.36 6.44 3.89
CA ILE A 18 4.30 5.69 4.74
C ILE A 18 5.60 6.47 4.92
N ALA A 19 6.10 7.13 3.88
CA ALA A 19 7.33 7.93 3.94
C ALA A 19 7.17 9.14 4.88
N THR A 20 6.03 9.83 4.84
CA THR A 20 5.78 11.02 5.67
C THR A 20 5.43 10.67 7.12
N ASN A 21 4.58 9.65 7.31
CA ASN A 21 4.05 9.34 8.65
C ASN A 21 4.87 8.29 9.40
N HIS A 22 5.77 7.57 8.71
CA HIS A 22 6.54 6.45 9.26
C HIS A 22 5.66 5.40 9.98
N ARG A 23 4.43 5.23 9.50
CA ARG A 23 3.45 4.24 9.96
C ARG A 23 2.59 3.75 8.81
N ARG A 24 1.88 2.66 9.05
CA ARG A 24 0.91 2.10 8.09
C ARG A 24 -0.37 2.93 8.06
N PRO A 25 -1.07 2.98 6.91
CA PRO A 25 -2.44 3.50 6.86
C PRO A 25 -3.33 2.71 7.82
N SER A 26 -4.19 3.39 8.56
CA SER A 26 -5.15 2.80 9.48
C SER A 26 -6.48 2.55 8.77
N LYS A 27 -7.20 1.50 9.21
CA LYS A 27 -8.58 1.26 8.78
C LYS A 27 -9.59 2.21 9.45
N TYR A 28 -9.18 2.89 10.52
CA TYR A 28 -10.07 3.67 11.39
C TYR A 28 -10.21 5.14 10.96
N TYR A 29 -9.19 5.72 10.32
CA TYR A 29 -9.29 7.07 9.76
C TYR A 29 -9.92 7.00 8.37
N ALA A 30 -10.97 7.79 8.12
CA ALA A 30 -11.73 7.74 6.88
C ALA A 30 -10.86 8.03 5.64
N GLU A 31 -9.94 8.98 5.76
CA GLU A 31 -8.99 9.38 4.71
C GLU A 31 -7.98 8.27 4.38
N GLU A 32 -7.58 7.49 5.39
CA GLU A 32 -6.60 6.41 5.25
C GLU A 32 -7.24 5.07 4.86
N ARG A 33 -8.54 4.91 5.10
CA ARG A 33 -9.26 3.65 4.89
C ARG A 33 -9.16 3.17 3.44
N LEU A 34 -9.20 4.08 2.47
CA LEU A 34 -9.03 3.75 1.06
C LEU A 34 -7.62 3.21 0.76
N LEU A 35 -6.58 3.85 1.32
CA LEU A 35 -5.18 3.43 1.21
C LEU A 35 -4.98 2.05 1.84
N TRP A 36 -5.57 1.82 3.02
CA TRP A 36 -5.53 0.54 3.73
C TRP A 36 -6.18 -0.59 2.92
N HIS A 37 -7.38 -0.37 2.38
CA HIS A 37 -8.06 -1.36 1.56
C HIS A 37 -7.30 -1.67 0.27
N TRP A 38 -6.75 -0.64 -0.38
CA TRP A 38 -5.93 -0.83 -1.58
C TRP A 38 -4.69 -1.67 -1.28
N LEU A 39 -3.98 -1.37 -0.20
CA LEU A 39 -2.79 -2.12 0.23
C LEU A 39 -3.13 -3.59 0.49
N ARG A 40 -4.19 -3.87 1.27
CA ARG A 40 -4.62 -5.24 1.59
C ARG A 40 -5.06 -6.02 0.35
N ARG A 41 -5.75 -5.36 -0.58
CA ARG A 41 -6.16 -5.98 -1.86
C ARG A 41 -4.94 -6.40 -2.67
N ASN A 42 -3.94 -5.53 -2.81
CA ASN A 42 -2.75 -5.84 -3.60
C ASN A 42 -1.87 -6.93 -2.93
N ILE A 43 -1.76 -6.95 -1.60
CA ILE A 43 -1.11 -8.05 -0.87
C ILE A 43 -1.81 -9.39 -1.17
N LYS A 44 -3.15 -9.41 -1.17
CA LYS A 44 -3.93 -10.61 -1.50
C LYS A 44 -3.71 -11.05 -2.95
N LEU A 45 -3.68 -10.10 -3.90
CA LEU A 45 -3.41 -10.39 -5.32
C LEU A 45 -1.99 -10.95 -5.53
N MET A 46 -0.99 -10.38 -4.84
CA MET A 46 0.38 -10.87 -4.89
C MET A 46 0.49 -12.30 -4.32
N SER A 47 -0.15 -12.57 -3.19
CA SER A 47 -0.18 -13.91 -2.59
C SER A 47 -0.85 -14.95 -3.49
N LYS A 48 -1.72 -14.53 -4.40
CA LYS A 48 -2.39 -15.39 -5.39
C LYS A 48 -1.62 -15.53 -6.70
N GLY A 49 -0.55 -14.76 -6.90
CA GLY A 49 0.15 -14.68 -8.18
C GLY A 49 -0.63 -13.94 -9.28
N GLU A 50 -1.71 -13.23 -8.94
CA GLU A 50 -2.56 -12.49 -9.88
C GLU A 50 -2.02 -11.06 -10.14
N LEU A 51 -0.95 -10.65 -9.47
CA LEU A 51 -0.35 -9.33 -9.65
C LEU A 51 0.61 -9.34 -10.85
N PRO A 52 0.47 -8.43 -11.84
CA PRO A 52 1.40 -8.32 -12.97
C PRO A 52 2.85 -8.19 -12.52
N ILE A 53 3.77 -8.82 -13.25
CA ILE A 53 5.21 -8.90 -12.90
C ILE A 53 5.80 -7.49 -12.70
N GLU A 54 5.51 -6.55 -13.60
CA GLU A 54 5.96 -5.15 -13.51
C GLU A 54 5.51 -4.44 -12.22
N ARG A 55 4.36 -4.84 -11.69
CA ARG A 55 3.81 -4.27 -10.44
C ARG A 55 4.37 -4.99 -9.22
N LYS A 56 4.72 -6.27 -9.36
CA LYS A 56 5.25 -7.10 -8.29
C LYS A 56 6.56 -6.54 -7.74
N GLU A 57 7.50 -6.18 -8.60
CA GLU A 57 8.79 -5.60 -8.18
C GLU A 57 8.61 -4.31 -7.36
N LYS A 58 7.75 -3.40 -7.83
CA LYS A 58 7.42 -2.16 -7.10
C LYS A 58 6.70 -2.43 -5.78
N PHE A 59 5.84 -3.44 -5.76
CA PHE A 59 5.02 -3.79 -4.61
C PHE A 59 5.82 -4.55 -3.53
N GLU A 60 6.86 -5.29 -3.90
CA GLU A 60 7.78 -5.93 -2.96
C GLU A 60 8.49 -4.90 -2.08
N ALA A 61 8.95 -3.78 -2.66
CA ALA A 61 9.52 -2.66 -1.89
C ALA A 61 8.50 -2.06 -0.90
N LEU A 62 7.23 -1.94 -1.32
CA LEU A 62 6.16 -1.46 -0.46
C LEU A 62 5.86 -2.43 0.70
N ILE A 63 5.90 -3.74 0.45
CA ILE A 63 5.70 -4.75 1.50
C ILE A 63 6.84 -4.72 2.51
N ALA A 64 8.09 -4.57 2.06
CA ALA A 64 9.22 -4.43 2.97
C ALA A 64 9.06 -3.22 3.91
N LEU A 65 8.58 -2.09 3.37
CA LEU A 65 8.23 -0.91 4.17
C LEU A 65 7.02 -1.18 5.10
N ASP A 66 5.98 -1.85 4.62
CA ASP A 66 4.81 -2.22 5.41
C ASP A 66 5.19 -3.10 6.61
N GLU A 67 6.08 -4.08 6.41
CA GLU A 67 6.55 -4.97 7.47
C GLU A 67 7.43 -4.21 8.48
N LYS A 68 8.31 -3.31 8.01
CA LYS A 68 9.12 -2.44 8.87
C LYS A 68 8.24 -1.63 9.84
N TYR A 69 7.11 -1.13 9.37
CA TYR A 69 6.19 -0.32 10.17
C TYR A 69 5.01 -1.11 10.76
N ARG A 70 5.04 -2.44 10.72
CA ARG A 70 3.95 -3.32 11.19
C ARG A 70 3.60 -3.14 12.66
N ARG A 71 4.60 -2.89 13.50
CA ARG A 71 4.45 -2.75 14.96
C ARG A 71 4.41 -1.30 15.44
N VAL A 72 4.41 -0.33 14.53
CA VAL A 72 4.29 1.09 14.89
C VAL A 72 2.83 1.41 15.21
N ASN A 73 2.61 2.21 16.26
CA ASN A 73 1.27 2.65 16.62
C ASN A 73 0.65 3.43 15.46
N GLN A 74 -0.51 2.98 15.01
CA GLN A 74 -1.24 3.54 13.87
C GLN A 74 -2.17 4.67 14.28
N PHE A 75 -2.38 4.84 15.59
CA PHE A 75 -3.20 5.88 16.19
C PHE A 75 -2.26 6.98 16.68
N LYS A 76 -2.34 8.14 16.05
CA LYS A 76 -1.63 9.35 16.46
C LYS A 76 -2.66 10.46 16.66
#